data_AF-A0A1M2Z9Q1-F1
#
_entry.id   AF-A0A1M2Z9Q1-F1
#
_cell.length_a   1.000
_cell.length_b   1.000
_cell.length_c   1.000
_cell.angle_alpha   90.00
_cell.angle_beta   90.00
_cell.angle_gamma   90.00
#
_symmetry.space_group_name_H-M   'P 1'
#
loop_
_entity.id
_entity.type
_entity.pdbx_description
1 polymer ?
#
loop_
_entity_poly.entity_id
_entity_poly.type
_entity_poly.pdbx_seq_one_letter_code
_entity_poly.pdbx_strand_id
1 'polypeptide(L)'
;MREEYLEANDPLASNFAKSVNISSDAALKIAEETLSDLGVDENIELRYLNKAIAFSGTESFVIGWDFVFTRSNNGLQTPYVDYFDLWSNSAAPTSFAPWDSECYFVFVDEDGVYRLYVRGAGQQITCEDNDVKLLPFDELIERIKTQLVKQHSLPDGEKQVALVKQINLCSTLVNIVDNKKIGRSIPSWEVIYYLGDGSSFDASEAYELTTFFSAIDGSYIEPRIGEEVISRIYN
;
A
#
# COMPACT_ATOMS: atom_id res chain seq x y z
N MET A 1 -8.48 -12.42 4.24
CA MET A 1 -7.77 -12.59 5.53
C MET A 1 -6.52 -13.40 5.23
N ARG A 2 -5.32 -12.91 5.58
CA ARG A 2 -4.07 -13.66 5.39
C ARG A 2 -3.89 -14.66 6.53
N GLU A 3 -3.27 -15.80 6.26
CA GLU A 3 -3.04 -16.86 7.24
C GLU A 3 -2.30 -16.37 8.49
N GLU A 4 -1.37 -15.43 8.31
CA GLU A 4 -0.60 -14.77 9.38
C GLU A 4 -1.44 -13.96 10.38
N TYR A 5 -2.71 -13.69 10.07
CA TYR A 5 -3.64 -12.98 10.95
C TYR A 5 -4.66 -13.90 11.63
N LEU A 6 -4.56 -15.22 11.45
CA LEU A 6 -5.47 -16.17 12.10
C LEU A 6 -5.04 -16.38 13.56
N GLU A 7 -5.94 -16.07 14.49
CA GLU A 7 -5.76 -16.46 15.89
C GLU A 7 -6.00 -17.97 16.07
N ALA A 8 -5.46 -18.54 17.15
CA ALA A 8 -5.58 -19.97 17.44
C ALA A 8 -7.04 -20.48 17.53
N ASN A 9 -7.99 -19.59 17.82
CA ASN A 9 -9.42 -19.90 17.91
C ASN A 9 -10.24 -19.36 16.73
N ASP A 10 -9.59 -18.93 15.65
CA ASP A 10 -10.29 -18.39 14.48
C ASP A 10 -11.16 -19.49 13.84
N PRO A 11 -12.47 -19.28 13.65
CA PRO A 11 -13.36 -20.28 13.04
C PRO A 11 -12.92 -20.68 11.62
N LEU A 12 -12.13 -19.86 10.93
CA LEU A 12 -11.59 -20.13 9.60
C LEU A 12 -10.28 -20.94 9.60
N ALA A 13 -9.62 -21.12 10.76
CA ALA A 13 -8.33 -21.80 10.85
C ALA A 13 -8.36 -23.22 10.23
N SER A 14 -9.47 -23.95 10.44
CA SER A 14 -9.65 -25.29 9.86
C SER A 14 -9.72 -25.29 8.33
N ASN A 15 -10.21 -24.20 7.71
CA ASN A 15 -10.24 -24.06 6.26
C ASN A 15 -8.83 -23.83 5.71
N PHE A 16 -8.01 -23.04 6.41
CA PHE A 16 -6.60 -22.83 6.04
C PHE A 16 -5.72 -24.05 6.26
N ALA A 17 -6.14 -25.04 7.05
CA ALA A 17 -5.44 -26.33 7.16
C ALA A 17 -5.63 -27.25 5.93
N LYS A 18 -6.62 -27.00 5.06
CA LYS A 18 -6.92 -27.85 3.89
C LYS A 18 -5.80 -27.78 2.85
N SER A 19 -5.50 -28.88 2.17
CA SER A 19 -4.48 -28.89 1.12
C SER A 19 -4.89 -28.02 -0.07
N VAL A 20 -3.89 -27.37 -0.69
CA VAL A 20 -4.05 -26.72 -2.00
C VAL A 20 -3.60 -27.73 -3.06
N ASN A 21 -4.42 -27.96 -4.08
CA ASN A 21 -4.15 -28.99 -5.09
C ASN A 21 -3.25 -28.49 -6.24
N ILE A 22 -2.78 -27.25 -6.17
CA ILE A 22 -1.79 -26.64 -7.07
C ILE A 22 -0.67 -26.02 -6.24
N SER A 23 0.58 -26.10 -6.72
CA SER A 23 1.70 -25.42 -6.07
C SER A 23 1.62 -23.91 -6.27
N SER A 24 2.21 -23.15 -5.34
CA SER A 24 2.31 -21.69 -5.46
C SER A 24 3.03 -21.25 -6.74
N ASP A 25 4.08 -21.97 -7.16
CA ASP A 25 4.87 -21.62 -8.34
C ASP A 25 4.11 -21.86 -9.65
N ALA A 26 3.35 -22.97 -9.73
CA ALA A 26 2.51 -23.25 -10.89
C ALA A 26 1.36 -22.25 -10.98
N ALA A 27 0.76 -21.91 -9.84
CA ALA A 27 -0.29 -20.90 -9.76
C ALA A 27 0.22 -19.49 -10.11
N LEU A 28 1.43 -19.13 -9.66
CA LEU A 28 2.07 -17.86 -9.99
C LEU A 28 2.29 -17.73 -11.50
N LYS A 29 2.79 -18.80 -12.14
CA LYS A 29 2.99 -18.81 -13.58
C LYS A 29 1.67 -18.58 -14.35
N ILE A 30 0.57 -19.19 -13.92
CA ILE A 30 -0.76 -18.97 -14.50
C ILE A 30 -1.18 -17.50 -14.32
N ALA A 31 -0.93 -16.91 -13.15
CA ALA A 31 -1.24 -15.51 -12.89
C ALA A 31 -0.43 -14.55 -13.78
N GLU A 32 0.88 -14.77 -13.90
CA GLU A 32 1.78 -13.98 -14.76
C GLU A 32 1.39 -14.10 -16.24
N GLU A 33 1.11 -15.32 -16.72
CA GLU A 33 0.63 -15.56 -18.09
C GLU A 33 -0.70 -14.83 -18.33
N THR A 34 -1.62 -14.85 -17.36
CA THR A 34 -2.89 -14.12 -17.45
C THR A 34 -2.69 -12.61 -17.58
N LEU A 35 -1.79 -12.01 -16.79
CA LEU A 35 -1.49 -10.57 -16.87
C LEU A 35 -0.81 -10.21 -18.20
N SER A 36 0.11 -11.05 -18.65
CA SER A 36 0.78 -10.92 -19.96
C SER A 36 -0.23 -10.97 -21.13
N ASP A 37 -1.15 -11.94 -21.12
CA ASP A 37 -2.18 -12.10 -22.15
C ASP A 37 -3.16 -10.92 -22.19
N LEU A 38 -3.37 -10.24 -21.06
CA LEU A 38 -4.16 -9.02 -20.96
C LEU A 38 -3.40 -7.76 -21.39
N GLY A 39 -2.11 -7.87 -21.71
CA GLY A 39 -1.26 -6.73 -22.09
C GLY A 39 -0.96 -5.80 -20.92
N VAL A 40 -0.91 -6.33 -19.69
CA VAL A 40 -0.46 -5.56 -18.52
C VAL A 40 1.04 -5.24 -18.67
N ASP A 41 1.44 -4.05 -18.23
CA ASP A 41 2.84 -3.62 -18.31
C ASP A 41 3.79 -4.61 -17.62
N GLU A 42 4.96 -4.84 -18.23
CA GLU A 42 6.01 -5.72 -17.67
C GLU A 42 6.54 -5.25 -16.30
N ASN A 43 6.35 -3.97 -16.00
CA ASN A 43 6.74 -3.35 -14.73
C ASN A 43 5.73 -3.65 -13.60
N ILE A 44 4.69 -4.44 -13.84
CA ILE A 44 3.81 -4.94 -12.79
C ILE A 44 4.41 -6.24 -12.23
N GLU A 45 4.91 -6.16 -10.99
CA GLU A 45 5.64 -7.25 -10.35
C GLU A 45 4.87 -7.81 -9.14
N LEU A 46 5.11 -9.09 -8.82
CA LEU A 46 4.52 -9.75 -7.66
C LEU A 46 4.92 -9.01 -6.37
N ARG A 47 3.95 -8.70 -5.52
CA ARG A 47 4.15 -8.05 -4.21
C ARG A 47 3.82 -8.98 -3.05
N TYR A 48 2.69 -9.66 -3.14
CA TYR A 48 2.24 -10.59 -2.10
C TYR A 48 1.76 -11.89 -2.72
N LEU A 49 2.03 -12.98 -1.99
CA LEU A 49 1.57 -14.31 -2.27
C LEU A 49 0.95 -14.85 -0.99
N ASN A 50 -0.32 -15.22 -1.04
CA ASN A 50 -1.04 -15.77 0.10
C ASN A 50 -1.82 -17.00 -0.31
N LYS A 51 -1.98 -17.93 0.61
CA LYS A 51 -3.04 -18.93 0.50
C LYS A 51 -4.39 -18.22 0.60
N ALA A 52 -5.33 -18.59 -0.25
CA ALA A 52 -6.66 -17.99 -0.29
C ALA A 52 -7.77 -19.03 -0.38
N ILE A 53 -8.92 -18.64 0.15
CA ILE A 53 -10.12 -19.47 0.22
C ILE A 53 -11.32 -18.62 -0.18
N ALA A 54 -12.07 -19.06 -1.19
CA ALA A 54 -13.37 -18.49 -1.51
C ALA A 54 -14.46 -19.23 -0.72
N PHE A 55 -15.39 -18.46 -0.17
CA PHE A 55 -16.55 -18.98 0.54
C PHE A 55 -17.83 -18.68 -0.23
N SER A 56 -18.75 -19.64 -0.25
CA SER A 56 -20.14 -19.45 -0.64
C SER A 56 -20.98 -19.56 0.63
N GLY A 57 -21.39 -18.43 1.20
CA GLY A 57 -21.93 -18.39 2.55
C GLY A 57 -20.86 -18.80 3.57
N THR A 58 -21.13 -19.85 4.36
CA THR A 58 -20.18 -20.39 5.36
C THR A 58 -19.33 -21.55 4.83
N GLU A 59 -19.59 -22.03 3.61
CA GLU A 59 -18.89 -23.17 3.05
C GLU A 59 -17.71 -22.71 2.19
N SER A 60 -16.50 -23.19 2.50
CA SER A 60 -15.35 -22.99 1.61
C SER A 60 -15.55 -23.81 0.34
N PHE A 61 -15.54 -23.16 -0.81
CA PHE A 61 -15.82 -23.79 -2.09
C PHE A 61 -14.60 -23.82 -3.02
N VAL A 62 -13.66 -22.87 -2.88
CA VAL A 62 -12.40 -22.84 -3.65
C VAL A 62 -11.22 -22.57 -2.73
N ILE A 63 -10.10 -23.26 -2.95
CA ILE A 63 -8.86 -23.13 -2.19
C ILE A 63 -7.69 -23.08 -3.18
N GLY A 64 -6.85 -22.07 -3.03
CA GLY A 64 -5.76 -21.80 -3.97
C GLY A 64 -4.82 -20.72 -3.46
N TRP A 65 -4.27 -19.94 -4.39
CA TRP A 65 -3.29 -18.90 -4.14
C TRP A 65 -3.78 -17.55 -4.66
N ASP A 66 -3.74 -16.54 -3.81
CA ASP A 66 -4.01 -15.14 -4.16
C ASP A 66 -2.68 -14.39 -4.28
N PHE A 67 -2.52 -13.73 -5.42
CA PHE A 67 -1.36 -12.96 -5.78
C PHE A 67 -1.76 -11.49 -5.92
N VAL A 68 -1.00 -10.61 -5.28
CA VAL A 68 -1.14 -9.16 -5.46
C VAL A 68 0.07 -8.66 -6.23
N PHE A 69 -0.17 -8.01 -7.35
CA PHE A 69 0.86 -7.37 -8.17
C PHE A 69 0.69 -5.86 -8.13
N THR A 70 1.81 -5.15 -8.09
CA THR A 70 1.88 -3.70 -8.04
C THR A 70 3.02 -3.20 -8.93
N ARG A 71 2.94 -1.95 -9.35
CA ARG A 71 3.98 -1.36 -10.21
C ARG A 71 5.34 -1.30 -9.53
N SER A 72 6.39 -1.59 -10.29
CA SER A 72 7.79 -1.51 -9.94
C SER A 72 8.52 -0.68 -10.99
N ASN A 73 9.01 0.49 -10.58
CA ASN A 73 9.73 1.39 -11.48
C ASN A 73 11.18 1.44 -11.00
N ASN A 74 12.12 0.98 -11.83
CA ASN A 74 13.55 0.93 -11.51
C ASN A 74 13.88 0.21 -10.19
N GLY A 75 13.21 -0.92 -9.92
CA GLY A 75 13.37 -1.70 -8.70
C GLY A 75 12.69 -1.10 -7.46
N LEU A 76 11.97 0.01 -7.60
CA LEU A 76 11.15 0.60 -6.54
C LEU A 76 9.70 0.19 -6.74
N GLN A 77 9.24 -0.79 -5.96
CA GLN A 77 7.87 -1.28 -6.00
C GLN A 77 6.93 -0.41 -5.18
N THR A 78 5.75 -0.11 -5.72
CA THR A 78 4.68 0.61 -5.03
C THR A 78 4.10 -0.27 -3.92
N PRO A 79 3.99 0.23 -2.68
CA PRO A 79 3.42 -0.56 -1.60
C PRO A 79 1.89 -0.65 -1.76
N TYR A 80 1.33 -1.80 -1.41
CA TYR A 80 -0.12 -1.95 -1.26
C TYR A 80 -0.50 -1.70 0.20
N VAL A 81 -1.11 -0.55 0.45
CA VAL A 81 -1.60 -0.10 1.76
C VAL A 81 -3.09 0.16 1.64
N ASP A 82 -3.90 -0.70 2.25
CA ASP A 82 -5.37 -0.70 2.07
C ASP A 82 -6.10 0.26 3.02
N TYR A 83 -5.35 1.00 3.84
CA TYR A 83 -5.90 1.91 4.84
C TYR A 83 -5.20 3.28 4.81
N PHE A 84 -5.99 4.33 4.96
CA PHE A 84 -5.51 5.69 5.16
C PHE A 84 -6.38 6.42 6.18
N ASP A 85 -5.76 7.31 6.94
CA ASP A 85 -6.44 8.31 7.77
C ASP A 85 -5.79 9.67 7.53
N LEU A 86 -6.64 10.66 7.21
CA LEU A 86 -6.24 12.06 7.26
C LEU A 86 -6.64 12.65 8.61
N TRP A 87 -5.71 13.37 9.19
CA TRP A 87 -5.89 14.00 10.49
C TRP A 87 -6.25 15.47 10.27
N SER A 88 -7.34 15.92 10.88
CA SER A 88 -7.84 17.30 10.74
C SER A 88 -6.83 18.37 11.13
N ASN A 89 -5.86 18.01 11.99
CA ASN A 89 -4.81 18.90 12.48
C ASN A 89 -3.56 18.89 11.58
N SER A 90 -3.53 18.05 10.54
CA SER A 90 -2.43 17.97 9.58
C SER A 90 -2.57 19.05 8.51
N ALA A 91 -1.44 19.53 7.98
CA ALA A 91 -1.45 20.28 6.74
C ALA A 91 -1.88 19.39 5.58
N ALA A 92 -2.49 19.98 4.55
CA ALA A 92 -2.78 19.28 3.31
C ALA A 92 -1.49 18.69 2.72
N PRO A 93 -1.54 17.48 2.14
CA PRO A 93 -0.40 16.91 1.44
C PRO A 93 -0.03 17.77 0.22
N THR A 94 1.26 17.85 -0.10
CA THR A 94 1.75 18.60 -1.26
C THR A 94 1.23 17.99 -2.57
N SER A 95 1.12 16.66 -2.61
CA SER A 95 0.64 15.89 -3.75
C SER A 95 -0.17 14.68 -3.27
N PHE A 96 -1.11 14.22 -4.10
CA PHE A 96 -1.97 13.08 -3.82
C PHE A 96 -2.28 12.31 -5.12
N ALA A 97 -2.96 11.16 -5.03
CA ALA A 97 -3.35 10.38 -6.21
C ALA A 97 -4.87 10.41 -6.38
N PRO A 98 -5.43 11.16 -7.37
CA PRO A 98 -6.87 11.23 -7.57
C PRO A 98 -7.50 9.92 -8.07
N TRP A 99 -6.68 8.90 -8.35
CA TRP A 99 -7.09 7.59 -8.85
C TRP A 99 -6.89 6.51 -7.77
N ASP A 100 -7.50 5.34 -7.98
CA ASP A 100 -7.18 4.15 -7.19
C ASP A 100 -5.72 3.74 -7.34
N SER A 101 -5.15 3.13 -6.30
CA SER A 101 -3.84 2.45 -6.38
C SER A 101 -3.86 1.36 -7.44
N GLU A 102 -2.81 1.30 -8.26
CA GLU A 102 -2.66 0.29 -9.31
C GLU A 102 -2.29 -1.06 -8.68
N CYS A 103 -3.27 -1.97 -8.67
CA CYS A 103 -3.13 -3.30 -8.08
C CYS A 103 -3.89 -4.34 -8.89
N TYR A 104 -3.26 -5.49 -9.10
CA TYR A 104 -3.86 -6.64 -9.75
C TYR A 104 -3.91 -7.78 -8.74
N PHE A 105 -5.11 -8.31 -8.52
CA PHE A 105 -5.37 -9.41 -7.60
C PHE A 105 -5.77 -10.62 -8.43
N VAL A 106 -4.95 -11.67 -8.39
CA VAL A 106 -5.19 -12.90 -9.14
C VAL A 106 -5.28 -14.05 -8.17
N PHE A 107 -6.47 -14.68 -8.11
CA PHE A 107 -6.69 -15.88 -7.33
C PHE A 107 -6.75 -17.08 -8.29
N VAL A 108 -5.80 -18.01 -8.12
CA VAL A 108 -5.64 -19.22 -8.93
C VAL A 108 -5.86 -20.47 -8.07
N ASP A 109 -6.63 -21.42 -8.58
CA ASP A 109 -6.82 -22.75 -8.00
C ASP A 109 -6.36 -23.86 -8.97
N GLU A 110 -6.77 -25.11 -8.74
CA GLU A 110 -6.40 -26.25 -9.59
C GLU A 110 -7.02 -26.22 -10.99
N ASP A 111 -8.13 -25.49 -11.17
CA ASP A 111 -8.84 -25.34 -12.45
C ASP A 111 -8.36 -24.12 -13.25
N GLY A 112 -7.55 -23.24 -12.64
CA GLY A 112 -6.95 -22.07 -13.27
C GLY A 112 -7.29 -20.78 -12.54
N VAL A 113 -7.49 -19.68 -13.28
CA VAL A 113 -7.85 -18.38 -12.67
C VAL A 113 -9.29 -18.42 -12.17
N TYR A 114 -9.45 -18.47 -10.85
CA TYR A 114 -10.75 -18.36 -10.20
C TYR A 114 -11.27 -16.92 -10.20
N ARG A 115 -10.38 -15.95 -9.94
CA ARG A 115 -10.75 -14.53 -9.91
C ARG A 115 -9.59 -13.65 -10.37
N LEU A 116 -9.93 -12.66 -11.19
CA LEU A 116 -9.12 -11.48 -11.44
C LEU A 116 -9.89 -10.25 -10.95
N TYR A 117 -9.25 -9.42 -10.15
CA TYR A 117 -9.75 -8.11 -9.73
C TYR A 117 -8.66 -7.07 -9.93
N VAL A 118 -9.02 -5.91 -10.48
CA VAL A 118 -8.06 -4.87 -10.86
C VAL A 118 -8.52 -3.53 -10.32
N ARG A 119 -7.59 -2.76 -9.75
CA ARG A 119 -7.77 -1.39 -9.31
C ARG A 119 -6.74 -0.50 -10.02
N GLY A 120 -7.14 0.73 -10.36
CA GLY A 120 -6.20 1.77 -10.80
C GLY A 120 -5.34 1.41 -12.01
N ALA A 121 -5.78 0.49 -12.90
CA ALA A 121 -4.98 0.03 -14.04
C ALA A 121 -4.48 1.21 -14.88
N GLY A 122 -3.17 1.24 -15.11
CA GLY A 122 -2.51 2.27 -15.87
C GLY A 122 -1.50 1.70 -16.86
N GLN A 123 -0.93 2.60 -17.66
CA GLN A 123 0.16 2.28 -18.56
C GLN A 123 1.27 3.31 -18.38
N GLN A 124 2.52 2.86 -18.35
CA GLN A 124 3.66 3.76 -18.41
C GLN A 124 3.83 4.31 -19.82
N ILE A 125 3.70 5.63 -19.95
CA ILE A 125 3.75 6.32 -21.26
C ILE A 125 5.19 6.73 -21.61
N THR A 126 5.95 7.21 -20.63
CA THR A 126 7.31 7.72 -20.82
C THR A 126 8.09 7.69 -19.51
N CYS A 127 9.42 7.79 -19.61
CA CYS A 127 10.33 8.06 -18.49
C CYS A 127 10.97 9.43 -18.74
N GLU A 128 10.63 10.44 -17.93
CA GLU A 128 11.14 11.80 -18.09
C GLU A 128 12.52 11.98 -17.43
N ASP A 129 12.70 11.39 -16.26
CA ASP A 129 13.90 11.51 -15.44
C ASP A 129 14.49 10.12 -15.17
N ASN A 130 15.67 9.84 -15.74
CA ASN A 130 16.36 8.56 -15.53
C ASN A 130 17.20 8.56 -14.24
N ASP A 131 17.53 9.74 -13.72
CA ASP A 131 18.33 9.92 -12.50
C ASP A 131 17.74 11.06 -11.67
N VAL A 132 17.41 10.76 -10.41
CA VAL A 132 16.86 11.74 -9.47
C VAL A 132 17.72 11.74 -8.20
N LYS A 133 18.16 12.94 -7.79
CA LYS A 133 18.87 13.10 -6.53
C LYS A 133 17.87 13.01 -5.37
N LEU A 134 18.09 12.06 -4.46
CA LEU A 134 17.30 11.94 -3.25
C LEU A 134 17.75 12.95 -2.19
N LEU A 135 16.81 13.35 -1.33
CA LEU A 135 17.09 14.14 -0.13
C LEU A 135 18.05 13.35 0.78
N PRO A 136 19.09 14.00 1.35
CA PRO A 136 19.95 13.35 2.33
C PRO A 136 19.15 12.77 3.50
N PHE A 137 19.55 11.58 3.96
CA PHE A 137 18.78 10.83 4.95
C PHE A 137 18.59 11.60 6.28
N ASP A 138 19.62 12.30 6.76
CA ASP A 138 19.51 13.12 7.97
C ASP A 138 18.47 14.24 7.84
N GLU A 139 18.39 14.88 6.66
CA GLU A 139 17.37 15.89 6.38
C GLU A 139 15.98 15.27 6.31
N LEU A 140 15.84 14.08 5.69
CA LEU A 140 14.59 13.33 5.66
C LEU A 140 14.08 13.02 7.07
N ILE A 141 14.96 12.54 7.97
CA ILE A 141 14.57 12.22 9.34
C ILE A 141 13.99 13.44 10.06
N GLU A 142 14.59 14.62 9.88
CA GLU A 142 14.06 15.86 10.47
C GLU A 142 12.71 16.27 9.85
N ARG A 143 12.51 16.05 8.54
CA ARG A 143 11.21 16.25 7.88
C ARG A 143 10.13 15.33 8.45
N ILE A 144 10.44 14.04 8.59
CA ILE A 144 9.52 13.03 9.15
C ILE A 144 9.13 13.42 10.57
N LYS A 145 10.11 13.71 11.45
CA LYS A 145 9.85 14.12 12.84
C LYS A 145 8.95 15.35 12.90
N THR A 146 9.29 16.38 12.14
CA THR A 146 8.54 17.65 12.12
C THR A 146 7.10 17.41 11.68
N GLN A 147 6.90 16.62 10.63
CA GLN A 147 5.58 16.31 10.12
C GLN A 147 4.77 15.47 11.12
N LEU A 148 5.34 14.42 11.71
CA LEU A 148 4.64 13.57 12.69
C LEU A 148 4.26 14.35 13.96
N VAL A 149 5.15 15.21 14.48
CA VAL A 149 4.84 16.07 15.62
C VAL A 149 3.68 17.01 15.31
N LYS A 150 3.66 17.60 14.12
CA LYS A 150 2.59 18.49 13.70
C LYS A 150 1.27 17.75 13.55
N GLN A 151 1.28 16.62 12.84
CA GLN A 151 0.11 15.82 12.52
C GLN A 151 -0.60 15.27 13.77
N HIS A 152 0.19 14.91 14.79
CA HIS A 152 -0.28 14.32 16.05
C HIS A 152 -0.24 15.31 17.21
N SER A 153 -0.26 16.62 16.91
CA SER A 153 -0.39 17.64 17.95
C SER A 153 -1.83 17.69 18.45
N LEU A 154 -2.00 17.48 19.77
CA LEU A 154 -3.29 17.55 20.44
C LEU A 154 -3.45 18.88 21.20
N PRO A 155 -4.68 19.42 21.27
CA PRO A 155 -5.01 20.48 22.22
C PRO A 155 -4.86 20.02 23.69
N ASP A 156 -4.76 20.97 24.62
CA ASP A 156 -4.95 20.77 26.07
C ASP A 156 -3.95 19.91 26.85
N GLY A 157 -2.72 19.75 26.33
CA GLY A 157 -1.62 19.16 27.10
C GLY A 157 -1.62 17.64 27.17
N GLU A 158 -2.58 16.99 26.50
CA GLU A 158 -2.51 15.58 26.13
C GLU A 158 -1.27 15.35 25.25
N LYS A 159 -0.65 14.18 25.43
CA LYS A 159 0.58 13.81 24.71
C LYS A 159 0.33 12.54 23.93
N GLN A 160 0.84 12.51 22.72
CA GLN A 160 0.95 11.30 21.92
C GLN A 160 2.42 11.00 21.65
N VAL A 161 2.73 9.73 21.47
CA VAL A 161 4.03 9.25 21.01
C VAL A 161 3.85 8.61 19.64
N ALA A 162 4.65 9.06 18.69
CA ALA A 162 4.81 8.42 17.38
C ALA A 162 6.16 7.68 17.35
N LEU A 163 6.13 6.36 17.33
CA LEU A 163 7.32 5.51 17.24
C LEU A 163 7.49 4.99 15.82
N VAL A 164 8.46 5.54 15.08
CA VAL A 164 8.78 5.09 13.72
C VAL A 164 9.39 3.69 13.77
N LYS A 165 8.76 2.76 13.05
CA LYS A 165 9.13 1.33 12.98
C LYS A 165 9.94 1.04 11.73
N GLN A 166 9.53 1.58 10.59
CA GLN A 166 10.14 1.33 9.28
C GLN A 166 10.10 2.57 8.40
N ILE A 167 11.14 2.72 7.58
CA ILE A 167 11.24 3.74 6.52
C ILE A 167 11.71 3.00 5.26
N ASN A 168 10.81 2.82 4.30
CA ASN A 168 11.05 2.01 3.11
C ASN A 168 11.10 2.89 1.86
N LEU A 169 12.15 2.75 1.04
CA LEU A 169 12.18 3.42 -0.26
C LEU A 169 11.27 2.66 -1.23
N CYS A 170 10.38 3.37 -1.90
CA CYS A 170 9.39 2.83 -2.81
C CYS A 170 9.10 3.80 -3.97
N SER A 171 8.20 3.42 -4.86
CA SER A 171 7.60 4.32 -5.84
C SER A 171 6.16 4.64 -5.43
N THR A 172 5.71 5.87 -5.69
CA THR A 172 4.30 6.23 -5.55
C THR A 172 3.85 7.06 -6.74
N LEU A 173 2.60 6.87 -7.15
CA LEU A 173 1.97 7.68 -8.19
C LEU A 173 1.36 8.93 -7.56
N VAL A 174 1.74 10.11 -8.05
CA VAL A 174 1.20 11.39 -7.60
C VAL A 174 0.60 12.18 -8.76
N ASN A 175 -0.30 13.12 -8.44
CA ASN A 175 -0.91 14.00 -9.42
C ASN A 175 0.10 14.94 -10.06
N ILE A 176 -0.19 15.31 -11.31
CA ILE A 176 0.47 16.40 -12.01
C ILE A 176 -0.51 17.59 -12.00
N VAL A 177 0.00 18.78 -11.67
CA VAL A 177 -0.80 20.02 -11.67
C VAL A 177 -1.50 20.18 -13.01
N ASP A 178 -2.80 20.49 -12.96
CA ASP A 178 -3.68 20.66 -14.13
C ASP A 178 -3.83 19.43 -15.06
N ASN A 179 -3.44 18.23 -14.61
CA ASN A 179 -3.63 17.00 -15.37
C ASN A 179 -4.31 15.89 -14.54
N LYS A 180 -5.57 15.62 -14.86
CA LYS A 180 -6.38 14.60 -14.19
C LYS A 180 -6.28 13.20 -14.80
N LYS A 181 -5.55 13.05 -15.92
CA LYS A 181 -5.47 11.80 -16.69
C LYS A 181 -4.13 11.08 -16.55
N ILE A 182 -3.08 11.81 -16.21
CA ILE A 182 -1.71 11.30 -16.15
C ILE A 182 -1.13 11.67 -14.78
N GLY A 183 -0.58 10.67 -14.11
CA GLY A 183 0.21 10.85 -12.89
C GLY A 183 1.69 10.73 -13.16
N ARG A 184 2.49 11.17 -12.19
CA ARG A 184 3.93 10.96 -12.18
C ARG A 184 4.29 9.97 -11.09
N SER A 185 4.95 8.89 -11.47
CA SER A 185 5.59 8.00 -10.48
C SER A 185 6.86 8.68 -9.98
N ILE A 186 7.01 8.81 -8.66
CA ILE A 186 8.19 9.40 -8.03
C ILE A 186 8.78 8.46 -6.97
N PRO A 187 10.12 8.48 -6.74
CA PRO A 187 10.69 7.80 -5.59
C PRO A 187 10.15 8.45 -4.30
N SER A 188 9.76 7.61 -3.35
CA SER A 188 9.06 8.00 -2.14
C SER A 188 9.51 7.18 -0.94
N TRP A 189 9.34 7.71 0.26
CA TRP A 189 9.55 7.02 1.52
C TRP A 189 8.21 6.66 2.14
N GLU A 190 7.93 5.37 2.26
CA GLU A 190 6.87 4.84 3.11
C GLU A 190 7.36 4.84 4.55
N VAL A 191 6.64 5.50 5.46
CA VAL A 191 6.99 5.58 6.88
C VAL A 191 5.88 4.90 7.68
N ILE A 192 6.22 3.78 8.31
CA ILE A 192 5.33 3.00 9.17
C ILE A 192 5.68 3.30 10.62
N TYR A 193 4.69 3.65 11.43
CA TYR A 193 4.89 4.05 12.82
C TYR A 193 3.72 3.65 13.71
N TYR A 194 3.99 3.50 15.00
CA TYR A 194 2.96 3.32 16.02
C TYR A 194 2.58 4.66 16.63
N LEU A 195 1.29 4.92 16.78
CA LEU A 195 0.74 6.08 17.49
C LEU A 195 0.03 5.60 18.76
N GLY A 196 0.42 6.15 19.90
CA GLY A 196 -0.18 5.80 21.19
C GLY A 196 -0.13 6.93 22.21
N ASP A 197 -0.71 6.67 23.38
CA ASP A 197 -0.71 7.60 24.51
C ASP A 197 0.72 7.92 24.96
N GLY A 198 1.03 9.21 25.14
CA GLY A 198 2.39 9.66 25.47
C GLY A 198 2.75 9.57 26.95
N SER A 199 1.79 9.32 27.84
CA SER A 199 2.02 9.11 29.27
C SER A 199 2.22 7.64 29.63
N SER A 200 1.73 6.73 28.78
CA SER A 200 1.65 5.29 29.02
C SER A 200 1.80 4.49 27.74
N PHE A 201 2.76 4.86 26.88
CA PHE A 201 2.93 4.22 25.57
C PHE A 201 3.16 2.71 25.70
N ASP A 202 2.23 1.94 25.15
CA ASP A 202 2.33 0.50 24.93
C ASP A 202 2.18 0.21 23.43
N ALA A 203 3.22 -0.37 22.82
CA ALA A 203 3.20 -0.69 21.40
C ALA A 203 2.17 -1.77 21.03
N SER A 204 1.74 -2.59 21.99
CA SER A 204 0.71 -3.62 21.77
C SER A 204 -0.71 -3.04 21.73
N GLU A 205 -0.92 -1.83 22.26
CA GLU A 205 -2.19 -1.10 22.24
C GLU A 205 -2.18 0.07 21.26
N ALA A 206 -1.02 0.34 20.63
CA ALA A 206 -0.84 1.46 19.72
C ALA A 206 -1.43 1.19 18.32
N TYR A 207 -1.88 2.26 17.67
CA TYR A 207 -2.36 2.20 16.29
C TYR A 207 -1.16 2.16 15.32
N GLU A 208 -1.10 1.16 14.45
CA GLU A 208 -0.13 1.16 13.34
C GLU A 208 -0.63 2.06 12.22
N LEU A 209 0.18 3.05 11.83
CA LEU A 209 -0.14 4.03 10.81
C LEU A 209 0.97 4.11 9.77
N THR A 210 0.58 4.49 8.56
CA THR A 210 1.50 4.73 7.44
C THR A 210 1.32 6.14 6.90
N THR A 211 2.44 6.79 6.56
CA THR A 211 2.48 8.08 5.86
C THR A 211 3.58 8.07 4.80
N PHE A 212 3.54 9.00 3.85
CA PHE A 212 4.43 9.03 2.71
C PHE A 212 5.14 10.37 2.55
N PHE A 213 6.42 10.31 2.15
CA PHE A 213 7.20 11.48 1.82
C PHE A 213 7.81 11.33 0.43
N SER A 214 7.85 12.41 -0.34
CA SER A 214 8.66 12.47 -1.56
C SER A 214 10.12 12.23 -1.19
N ALA A 215 10.79 11.29 -1.86
CA ALA A 215 12.21 11.04 -1.62
C ALA A 215 13.10 12.13 -2.22
N ILE A 216 12.55 13.02 -3.06
CA ILE A 216 13.25 14.09 -3.76
C ILE A 216 13.52 15.27 -2.82
N ASP A 217 12.51 15.66 -2.04
CA ASP A 217 12.52 16.89 -1.23
C ASP A 217 12.00 16.72 0.20
N GLY A 218 11.51 15.53 0.56
CA GLY A 218 10.96 15.24 1.89
C GLY A 218 9.61 15.90 2.15
N SER A 219 8.90 16.33 1.12
CA SER A 219 7.53 16.84 1.26
C SER A 219 6.56 15.71 1.62
N TYR A 220 5.59 16.01 2.50
CA TYR A 220 4.50 15.08 2.81
C TYR A 220 3.58 14.92 1.57
N ILE A 221 3.35 13.68 1.16
CA ILE A 221 2.48 13.30 0.06
C ILE A 221 1.47 12.26 0.54
N GLU A 222 0.37 12.11 -0.19
CA GLU A 222 -0.67 11.16 0.19
C GLU A 222 -1.21 10.40 -1.02
N PRO A 223 -0.48 9.37 -1.49
CA PRO A 223 -0.79 8.65 -2.72
C PRO A 223 -1.97 7.70 -2.58
N ARG A 224 -2.59 7.60 -1.38
CA ARG A 224 -3.74 6.73 -1.12
C ARG A 224 -5.08 7.45 -1.27
N ILE A 225 -5.06 8.76 -1.51
CA ILE A 225 -6.24 9.60 -1.31
C ILE A 225 -6.67 10.31 -2.59
N GLY A 226 -7.94 10.08 -2.94
CA GLY A 226 -8.61 10.72 -4.06
C GLY A 226 -8.98 12.19 -3.82
N GLU A 227 -9.27 12.90 -4.91
CA GLU A 227 -9.62 14.33 -4.92
C GLU A 227 -10.82 14.67 -4.01
N GLU A 228 -11.79 13.75 -3.90
CA GLU A 228 -12.99 13.93 -3.06
C GLU A 228 -12.65 14.09 -1.58
N VAL A 229 -11.75 13.24 -1.07
CA VAL A 229 -11.40 13.23 0.35
C VAL A 229 -10.60 14.48 0.71
N ILE A 230 -9.65 14.89 -0.14
CA ILE A 230 -8.90 16.15 0.02
C ILE A 230 -9.88 17.33 0.08
N SER A 231 -10.84 17.37 -0.85
CA SER A 231 -11.83 18.44 -0.92
C SER A 231 -12.74 18.49 0.30
N ARG A 232 -13.05 17.36 0.93
CA ARG A 232 -13.91 17.29 2.11
C ARG A 232 -13.23 17.79 3.39
N ILE A 233 -11.91 17.63 3.49
CA ILE A 233 -11.15 17.89 4.73
C ILE A 233 -10.53 19.29 4.73
N TYR A 234 -10.11 19.78 3.56
CA TYR A 234 -9.30 21.00 3.45
C TYR A 234 -9.99 22.17 2.73
N ASN A 235 -11.21 22.01 2.21
CA ASN A 235 -12.04 23.10 1.66
C ASN A 235 -13.29 23.34 2.52
#